data_AF-A0ABD1DZ02-F1
#
_entry.id   AF-A0ABD1DZ02-F1
#
_cell.length_a   1.000
_cell.length_b   1.000
_cell.length_c   1.000
_cell.angle_alpha   90.00
_cell.angle_beta   90.00
_cell.angle_gamma   90.00
#
_symmetry.space_group_name_H-M   'P 1'
#
loop_
_entity.id
_entity.type
_entity.pdbx_description
1 polymer ?
#
loop_
_entity_poly.entity_id
_entity_poly.type
_entity_poly.pdbx_seq_one_letter_code
_entity_poly.pdbx_strand_id
1 'polypeptide(L)'
;MKLNVSFPATGAQKTIEVMDDHILRHFYDKRMGAEIGADHLGDDWKGYVFKIAGGNDKQGFPMKQGVLTNTRVRLLLKKGHSCYRPRRTGERKRKSVRGCIVDQNLSALALIILRKGEKDIPGLTDTTVPRRLGPKRATNIRKLYNLTKEDDVRQFVVKRPLPEKDGKKAKSKAPKIQRLITPVVLQRKRHRLAIKKRRVESRKEAASEYLKVLALRRRQERIRRRSRLSSMRDSRSSVGSEKEKDKAAVKAAKKVAKKEAKKEVKKVTEAAKKRDEAKTAKKSDGKKGDSAKPKVEKKAAAGDKRRRRS
;
A
#
# COMPACT_ATOMS: atom_id res chain seq x y z
N MET A 1 26.36 46.52 -25.28
CA MET A 1 25.85 45.29 -24.62
C MET A 1 25.60 44.21 -25.68
N LYS A 2 25.81 42.92 -25.37
CA LYS A 2 25.49 41.82 -26.31
C LYS A 2 24.04 41.37 -26.14
N LEU A 3 23.31 41.17 -27.24
CA LEU A 3 21.95 40.64 -27.26
C LEU A 3 21.98 39.23 -27.84
N ASN A 4 21.68 38.23 -27.00
CA ASN A 4 21.57 36.83 -27.41
C ASN A 4 20.11 36.52 -27.71
N VAL A 5 19.75 36.58 -28.99
CA VAL A 5 18.38 36.37 -29.46
C VAL A 5 18.21 34.92 -29.89
N SER A 6 17.12 34.30 -29.41
CA SER A 6 16.75 32.93 -29.75
C SER A 6 15.36 32.89 -30.35
N PHE A 7 15.16 32.06 -31.38
CA PHE A 7 13.85 31.81 -31.97
C PHE A 7 13.43 30.36 -31.73
N PRO A 8 12.50 30.09 -30.78
CA PRO A 8 12.14 28.72 -30.42
C PRO A 8 11.45 27.91 -31.53
N ALA A 9 10.81 28.58 -32.50
CA ALA A 9 10.10 27.91 -33.59
C ALA A 9 11.08 27.20 -34.53
N THR A 10 12.17 27.86 -34.92
CA THR A 10 13.22 27.30 -35.78
C THR A 10 14.34 26.62 -34.99
N GLY A 11 14.53 27.01 -33.72
CA GLY A 11 15.64 26.54 -32.88
C GLY A 11 16.97 27.23 -33.16
N ALA A 12 16.98 28.29 -33.98
CA ALA A 12 18.17 29.08 -34.27
C ALA A 12 18.42 30.15 -33.18
N GLN A 13 19.67 30.62 -33.13
CA GLN A 13 20.12 31.66 -32.21
C GLN A 13 21.13 32.55 -32.91
N LYS A 14 21.10 33.85 -32.57
CA LYS A 14 22.03 34.85 -33.09
C LYS A 14 22.41 35.82 -31.98
N THR A 15 23.69 36.16 -31.93
CA THR A 15 24.19 37.21 -31.04
C THR A 15 24.38 38.49 -31.85
N ILE A 16 23.88 39.60 -31.31
CA ILE A 16 23.99 40.93 -31.90
C ILE A 16 24.73 41.80 -30.90
N GLU A 17 25.71 42.55 -31.37
CA GLU A 17 26.43 43.51 -30.53
C GLU A 17 25.86 44.89 -30.80
N VAL A 18 25.30 45.52 -29.75
CA VAL A 18 24.73 46.86 -29.82
C VAL A 18 25.56 47.76 -28.93
N MET A 19 26.18 48.79 -29.51
CA MET A 19 26.99 49.77 -28.78
C MET A 19 26.23 51.05 -28.45
N ASP A 20 25.14 51.33 -29.19
CA ASP A 20 24.33 52.52 -28.97
C ASP A 20 23.41 52.36 -27.74
N ASP A 21 23.64 53.20 -26.73
CA ASP A 21 22.87 53.22 -25.50
C ASP A 21 21.43 53.71 -25.69
N HIS A 22 21.13 54.51 -26.73
CA HIS A 22 19.76 54.96 -27.02
C HIS A 22 18.84 53.79 -27.38
N ILE A 23 19.34 52.86 -28.18
CA ILE A 23 18.64 51.61 -28.51
C ILE A 23 18.47 50.78 -27.24
N LEU A 24 19.53 50.61 -26.45
CA LEU A 24 19.52 49.77 -25.25
C LEU A 24 18.61 50.29 -24.13
N ARG A 25 18.35 51.60 -24.07
CA ARG A 25 17.52 52.24 -23.04
C ARG A 25 16.11 51.69 -22.97
N HIS A 26 15.57 51.20 -24.08
CA HIS A 26 14.24 50.55 -24.14
C HIS A 26 14.17 49.26 -23.30
N PHE A 27 15.31 48.62 -23.06
CA PHE A 27 15.40 47.43 -22.21
C PHE A 27 15.61 47.76 -20.74
N TYR A 28 16.10 48.95 -20.39
CA TYR A 28 16.39 49.31 -19.01
C TYR A 28 15.11 49.45 -18.18
N ASP A 29 15.24 49.16 -16.89
CA ASP A 29 14.16 49.12 -15.90
C ASP A 29 13.03 48.11 -16.19
N LYS A 30 13.18 47.33 -17.27
CA LYS A 30 12.31 46.19 -17.54
C LYS A 30 12.75 44.99 -16.71
N ARG A 31 11.77 44.20 -16.29
CA ARG A 31 12.00 42.96 -15.54
C ARG A 31 12.16 41.79 -16.50
N MET A 32 12.92 40.79 -16.09
CA MET A 32 12.90 39.48 -16.74
C MET A 32 11.46 38.96 -16.88
N GLY A 33 11.15 38.46 -18.07
CA GLY A 33 9.83 37.99 -18.47
C GLY A 33 8.95 39.05 -19.11
N ALA A 34 9.33 40.33 -19.10
CA ALA A 34 8.61 41.39 -19.79
C ALA A 34 8.70 41.23 -21.32
N GLU A 35 7.62 41.65 -21.98
CA GLU A 35 7.52 41.74 -23.44
C GLU A 35 7.91 43.14 -23.90
N ILE A 36 8.71 43.20 -24.97
CA ILE A 36 9.27 44.44 -25.51
C ILE A 36 9.21 44.36 -27.03
N GLY A 37 8.66 45.39 -27.68
CA GLY A 37 8.70 45.52 -29.13
C GLY A 37 10.13 45.82 -29.60
N ALA A 38 10.58 45.16 -30.65
CA ALA A 38 11.95 45.24 -31.15
C ALA A 38 12.16 46.30 -32.24
N ASP A 39 11.15 47.12 -32.54
CA ASP A 39 11.18 48.11 -33.63
C ASP A 39 12.37 49.10 -33.52
N HIS A 40 12.79 49.38 -32.30
CA HIS A 40 13.91 50.28 -31.99
C HIS A 40 15.30 49.69 -32.31
N LEU A 41 15.44 48.40 -32.61
CA LEU A 41 16.72 47.80 -33.02
C LEU A 41 17.06 48.06 -34.50
N GLY A 42 16.08 48.52 -35.29
CA GLY A 42 16.22 48.78 -36.72
C GLY A 42 15.10 48.16 -37.55
N ASP A 43 15.07 48.48 -38.84
CA ASP A 43 13.97 48.12 -39.75
C ASP A 43 13.76 46.61 -39.91
N ASP A 44 14.81 45.81 -39.78
CA ASP A 44 14.74 44.34 -39.86
C ASP A 44 13.99 43.72 -38.67
N TRP A 45 13.93 44.45 -37.54
CA TRP A 45 13.28 44.02 -36.31
C TRP A 45 11.87 44.59 -36.14
N LYS A 46 11.37 45.30 -37.16
CA LYS A 46 10.02 45.87 -37.15
C LYS A 46 8.96 44.77 -37.03
N GLY A 47 8.03 44.95 -36.10
CA GLY A 47 6.96 44.00 -35.79
C GLY A 47 7.39 42.79 -34.96
N TYR A 48 8.68 42.65 -34.63
CA TYR A 48 9.14 41.59 -33.73
C TYR A 48 8.83 41.94 -32.27
N VAL A 49 8.39 40.95 -31.51
CA VAL A 49 8.20 41.08 -30.07
C VAL A 49 9.12 40.11 -29.34
N PHE A 50 9.95 40.67 -28.47
CA PHE A 50 10.85 39.91 -27.61
C PHE A 50 10.29 39.74 -26.21
N LYS A 51 10.74 38.67 -25.57
CA LYS A 51 10.66 38.47 -24.13
C LYS A 51 12.06 38.45 -23.54
N ILE A 52 12.28 39.22 -22.47
CA ILE A 52 13.54 39.14 -21.72
C ILE A 52 13.59 37.80 -21.00
N ALA A 53 14.46 36.89 -21.43
CA ALA A 53 14.61 35.57 -20.84
C ALA A 53 15.59 35.55 -19.65
N GLY A 54 16.51 36.52 -19.60
CA GLY A 54 17.54 36.63 -18.56
C GLY A 54 18.77 37.37 -19.08
N GLY A 55 19.91 37.12 -18.47
CA GLY A 55 21.16 37.75 -18.87
C GLY A 55 22.30 37.47 -17.89
N ASN A 56 23.46 38.02 -18.22
CA ASN A 56 24.68 37.92 -17.44
C ASN A 56 25.22 39.33 -17.20
N ASP A 57 25.60 39.58 -15.95
CA ASP A 57 26.31 40.78 -15.53
C ASP A 57 27.73 40.85 -16.13
N LYS A 58 28.38 42.01 -16.13
CA LYS A 58 29.76 42.22 -16.60
C LYS A 58 30.77 41.26 -15.97
N GLN A 59 30.59 40.90 -14.70
CA GLN A 59 31.43 39.93 -13.99
C GLN A 59 30.87 38.49 -14.08
N GLY A 60 29.95 38.21 -15.01
CA GLY A 60 29.46 36.86 -15.32
C GLY A 60 28.34 36.33 -14.42
N PHE A 61 27.89 37.08 -13.41
CA PHE A 61 26.80 36.63 -12.54
C PHE A 61 25.47 36.57 -13.32
N PRO A 62 24.75 35.43 -13.29
CA PRO A 62 23.47 35.30 -14.00
C PRO A 62 22.35 36.01 -13.26
N MET A 63 21.37 36.52 -14.02
CA MET A 63 20.13 37.08 -13.49
C MET A 63 19.23 36.00 -12.88
N LYS A 64 18.46 36.36 -11.85
CA LYS A 64 17.51 35.47 -11.18
C LYS A 64 16.10 36.06 -11.12
N GLN A 65 15.13 35.36 -11.70
CA GLN A 65 13.71 35.72 -11.59
C GLN A 65 13.28 35.86 -10.13
N GLY A 66 12.52 36.92 -9.84
CA GLY A 66 11.94 37.19 -8.52
C GLY A 66 12.82 38.00 -7.56
N VAL A 67 14.08 38.28 -7.92
CA VAL A 67 14.94 39.20 -7.17
C VAL A 67 14.72 40.61 -7.72
N LEU A 68 13.83 41.38 -7.09
CA LEU A 68 13.37 42.69 -7.58
C LEU A 68 14.37 43.82 -7.32
N THR A 69 15.62 43.61 -7.66
CA THR A 69 16.68 44.62 -7.64
C THR A 69 17.32 44.71 -9.01
N ASN A 70 17.94 45.84 -9.32
CA ASN A 70 18.91 45.90 -10.41
C ASN A 70 20.23 45.28 -9.94
N THR A 71 20.75 45.61 -8.77
CA THR A 71 22.03 45.12 -8.23
C THR A 71 22.09 43.62 -7.87
N ARG A 72 23.26 43.16 -7.43
CA ARG A 72 23.48 41.78 -6.97
C ARG A 72 23.08 41.58 -5.52
N VAL A 73 22.52 40.41 -5.23
CA VAL A 73 22.14 40.00 -3.87
C VAL A 73 22.69 38.62 -3.55
N ARG A 74 23.07 38.39 -2.29
CA ARG A 74 23.53 37.08 -1.80
C ARG A 74 22.39 36.27 -1.17
N LEU A 75 21.92 35.26 -1.90
CA LEU A 75 20.82 34.39 -1.48
C LEU A 75 21.30 33.01 -1.09
N LEU A 76 20.62 32.38 -0.12
CA LEU A 76 20.85 30.99 0.26
C LEU A 76 20.06 30.04 -0.65
N LEU A 77 20.73 29.43 -1.63
CA LEU A 77 20.11 28.60 -2.67
C LEU A 77 20.11 27.11 -2.28
N LYS A 78 18.98 26.43 -2.52
CA LYS A 78 18.78 24.98 -2.40
C LYS A 78 18.58 24.31 -3.77
N LYS A 79 18.47 22.97 -3.79
CA LYS A 79 18.10 22.19 -4.98
C LYS A 79 16.81 22.72 -5.63
N GLY A 80 16.81 22.87 -6.95
CA GLY A 80 15.66 23.33 -7.74
C GLY A 80 15.62 24.84 -8.01
N HIS A 81 16.43 25.64 -7.32
CA HIS A 81 16.58 27.05 -7.69
C HIS A 81 17.49 27.20 -8.92
N SER A 82 17.18 28.19 -9.77
CA SER A 82 18.10 28.69 -10.79
C SER A 82 19.40 29.22 -10.18
N CYS A 83 20.47 29.23 -10.99
CA CYS A 83 21.82 29.72 -10.67
C CYS A 83 22.61 28.85 -9.67
N TYR A 84 22.09 27.67 -9.27
CA TYR A 84 22.78 26.74 -8.38
C TYR A 84 22.44 25.28 -8.68
N ARG A 85 23.47 24.43 -8.59
CA ARG A 85 23.35 22.96 -8.61
C ARG A 85 24.05 22.43 -7.36
N PRO A 86 23.33 21.79 -6.43
CA PRO A 86 23.94 21.21 -5.23
C PRO A 86 24.82 20.01 -5.59
N ARG A 87 25.89 19.80 -4.82
CA ARG A 87 26.80 18.65 -4.98
C ARG A 87 26.41 17.52 -4.04
N ARG A 88 25.88 17.85 -2.86
CA ARG A 88 25.33 16.87 -1.90
C ARG A 88 23.82 17.05 -1.73
N THR A 89 23.13 15.97 -1.38
CA THR A 89 21.70 16.03 -1.05
C THR A 89 21.49 16.89 0.19
N GLY A 90 20.52 17.79 0.16
CA GLY A 90 20.24 18.71 1.28
C GLY A 90 21.16 19.93 1.36
N GLU A 91 22.23 20.00 0.56
CA GLU A 91 23.15 21.14 0.56
C GLU A 91 22.44 22.45 0.17
N ARG A 92 22.70 23.49 0.96
CA ARG A 92 22.32 24.87 0.66
C ARG A 92 23.58 25.73 0.60
N LYS A 93 23.69 26.61 -0.39
CA LYS A 93 24.87 27.48 -0.53
C LYS A 93 24.46 28.93 -0.75
N ARG A 94 25.08 29.84 0.00
CA ARG A 94 24.90 31.28 -0.19
C ARG A 94 25.71 31.74 -1.40
N LYS A 95 25.03 32.19 -2.47
CA LYS A 95 25.67 32.66 -3.71
C LYS A 95 25.15 34.05 -4.08
N SER A 96 26.02 34.86 -4.66
CA SER A 96 25.66 36.13 -5.30
C SER A 96 24.96 35.85 -6.63
N VAL A 97 23.85 36.54 -6.87
CA VAL A 97 23.08 36.49 -8.13
C VAL A 97 22.71 37.91 -8.53
N ARG A 98 22.61 38.19 -9.84
CA ARG A 98 22.11 39.47 -10.34
C ARG A 98 20.58 39.50 -10.21
N GLY A 99 20.04 40.66 -9.88
CA GLY A 99 18.59 40.87 -9.83
C GLY A 99 17.91 40.71 -11.20
N CYS A 100 16.59 40.77 -11.22
CA CYS A 100 15.79 40.57 -12.43
C CYS A 100 15.55 41.84 -13.24
N ILE A 101 15.90 43.02 -12.70
CA ILE A 101 15.74 44.31 -13.38
C ILE A 101 16.97 44.54 -14.27
N VAL A 102 16.72 44.86 -15.53
CA VAL A 102 17.74 45.12 -16.55
C VAL A 102 18.32 46.52 -16.37
N ASP A 103 19.64 46.63 -16.57
CA ASP A 103 20.44 47.82 -16.29
C ASP A 103 21.70 47.80 -17.18
N GLN A 104 22.39 48.92 -17.29
CA GLN A 104 23.61 49.14 -18.09
C GLN A 104 24.79 48.23 -17.68
N ASN A 105 24.75 47.71 -16.46
CA ASN A 105 25.80 46.85 -15.90
C ASN A 105 25.76 45.40 -16.43
N LEU A 106 24.88 45.07 -17.38
CA LEU A 106 24.85 43.77 -18.02
C LEU A 106 25.88 43.68 -19.15
N SER A 107 26.52 42.51 -19.29
CA SER A 107 27.37 42.19 -20.44
C SER A 107 26.52 41.68 -21.60
N ALA A 108 25.61 40.75 -21.28
CA ALA A 108 24.76 40.09 -22.26
C ALA A 108 23.32 39.96 -21.74
N LEU A 109 22.37 40.24 -22.62
CA LEU A 109 20.94 40.05 -22.38
C LEU A 109 20.44 38.88 -23.25
N ALA A 110 19.70 37.95 -22.65
CA ALA A 110 19.08 36.83 -23.36
C ALA A 110 17.63 37.17 -23.71
N LEU A 111 17.31 37.09 -25.00
CA LEU A 111 16.02 37.44 -25.57
C LEU A 111 15.41 36.23 -26.28
N ILE A 112 14.08 36.09 -26.18
CA ILE A 112 13.30 35.08 -26.90
C ILE A 112 12.31 35.81 -27.80
N ILE A 113 12.29 35.47 -29.09
CA ILE A 113 11.25 35.93 -30.01
C ILE A 113 9.93 35.23 -29.67
N LEU A 114 8.92 36.01 -29.32
CA LEU A 114 7.54 35.54 -29.13
C LEU A 114 6.72 35.66 -30.41
N ARG A 115 6.83 36.82 -31.09
CA ARG A 115 6.13 37.10 -32.35
C ARG A 115 7.16 37.46 -33.42
N LYS A 116 7.04 36.83 -34.58
CA LYS A 116 7.85 37.11 -35.76
C LYS A 116 7.29 38.35 -36.45
N GLY A 117 8.16 39.29 -36.84
CA GLY A 117 7.81 40.42 -37.69
C GLY A 117 7.72 40.06 -39.17
N GLU A 118 7.60 41.08 -40.02
CA GLU A 118 7.40 40.90 -41.47
C GLU A 118 8.68 40.46 -42.19
N LYS A 119 9.81 41.13 -41.90
CA LYS A 119 11.10 40.83 -42.53
C LYS A 119 11.79 39.65 -41.87
N ASP A 120 12.46 38.83 -42.67
CA ASP A 120 13.27 37.72 -42.17
C ASP A 120 14.68 38.15 -41.81
N ILE A 121 15.18 37.60 -40.70
CA ILE A 121 16.48 37.94 -40.12
C ILE A 121 17.47 36.83 -40.47
N PRO A 122 18.57 37.16 -41.16
CA PRO A 122 19.50 36.16 -41.67
C PRO A 122 20.14 35.39 -40.52
N GLY A 123 20.10 34.05 -40.64
CA GLY A 123 20.65 33.12 -39.65
C GLY A 123 19.80 32.92 -38.38
N LEU A 124 18.62 33.54 -38.27
CA LEU A 124 17.74 33.40 -37.12
C LEU A 124 16.33 32.91 -37.49
N THR A 125 15.64 33.61 -38.39
CA THR A 125 14.28 33.22 -38.81
C THR A 125 14.25 32.52 -40.16
N ASP A 126 15.26 32.79 -41.01
CA ASP A 126 15.45 32.15 -42.31
C ASP A 126 15.85 30.67 -42.17
N THR A 127 16.75 30.35 -41.24
CA THR A 127 17.27 28.99 -41.08
C THR A 127 16.42 28.16 -40.12
N THR A 128 16.13 26.91 -40.49
CA THR A 128 15.45 25.94 -39.63
C THR A 128 16.42 24.89 -39.11
N VAL A 129 16.56 24.77 -37.78
CA VAL A 129 17.40 23.74 -37.15
C VAL A 129 16.55 22.51 -36.83
N PRO A 130 16.75 21.36 -37.52
CA PRO A 130 15.92 20.19 -37.32
C PRO A 130 16.14 19.55 -35.93
N ARG A 131 15.04 19.12 -35.31
CA ARG A 131 15.09 18.40 -34.02
C ARG A 131 15.63 17.00 -34.22
N ARG A 132 16.89 16.78 -33.81
CA ARG A 132 17.60 15.51 -33.98
C ARG A 132 16.98 14.31 -33.25
N LEU A 133 16.32 14.51 -32.09
CA LEU A 133 15.86 13.41 -31.23
C LEU A 133 14.34 13.29 -31.27
N GLY A 134 13.87 12.13 -31.72
CA GLY A 134 12.45 11.75 -31.67
C GLY A 134 11.99 11.21 -30.31
N PRO A 135 10.69 10.91 -30.17
CA PRO A 135 10.12 10.38 -28.93
C PRO A 135 10.64 8.97 -28.61
N LYS A 136 11.02 8.74 -27.34
CA LYS A 136 11.51 7.44 -26.86
C LYS A 136 10.43 6.56 -26.21
N ARG A 137 9.38 7.16 -25.66
CA ARG A 137 8.33 6.45 -24.91
C ARG A 137 7.24 5.98 -25.88
N ALA A 138 6.77 4.74 -25.74
CA ALA A 138 5.73 4.15 -26.61
C ALA A 138 4.50 5.06 -26.77
N THR A 139 4.00 5.64 -25.68
CA THR A 139 2.85 6.57 -25.72
C THR A 139 3.12 7.85 -26.49
N ASN A 140 4.35 8.36 -26.48
CA ASN A 140 4.70 9.59 -27.18
C ASN A 140 4.92 9.31 -28.68
N ILE A 141 5.40 8.12 -29.03
CA ILE A 141 5.46 7.67 -30.43
C ILE A 141 4.04 7.59 -31.00
N ARG A 142 3.09 6.99 -30.26
CA ARG A 142 1.68 6.95 -30.68
C ARG A 142 1.09 8.32 -30.92
N LYS A 143 1.31 9.27 -30.00
CA LYS A 143 0.84 10.66 -30.16
C LYS A 143 1.43 11.36 -31.38
N LEU A 144 2.70 11.08 -31.71
CA LEU A 144 3.37 11.75 -32.83
C LEU A 144 2.80 11.32 -34.19
N TYR A 145 2.44 10.04 -34.32
CA TYR A 145 1.93 9.46 -35.57
C TYR A 145 0.42 9.20 -35.53
N ASN A 146 -0.28 9.74 -34.53
CA ASN A 146 -1.72 9.55 -34.31
C ASN A 146 -2.16 8.07 -34.30
N LEU A 147 -1.30 7.18 -33.81
CA LEU A 147 -1.56 5.74 -33.77
C LEU A 147 -2.57 5.37 -32.69
N THR A 148 -3.31 4.30 -32.95
CA THR A 148 -4.18 3.65 -31.99
C THR A 148 -3.36 2.82 -30.98
N LYS A 149 -4.04 2.21 -30.02
CA LYS A 149 -3.39 1.38 -29.00
C LYS A 149 -2.99 0.00 -29.53
N GLU A 150 -3.65 -0.45 -30.59
CA GLU A 150 -3.46 -1.76 -31.21
C GLU A 150 -2.23 -1.78 -32.12
N ASP A 151 -1.89 -0.62 -32.69
CA ASP A 151 -0.75 -0.49 -33.60
C ASP A 151 0.61 -0.77 -32.92
N ASP A 152 1.50 -1.42 -33.69
CA ASP A 152 2.87 -1.69 -33.27
C ASP A 152 3.78 -0.46 -33.47
N VAL A 153 4.09 0.19 -32.35
CA VAL A 153 4.98 1.35 -32.29
C VAL A 153 6.43 1.08 -32.71
N ARG A 154 6.86 -0.19 -32.88
CA ARG A 154 8.24 -0.53 -33.26
C ARG A 154 8.60 -0.08 -34.67
N GLN A 155 7.63 -0.10 -35.57
CA GLN A 155 7.83 0.26 -36.97
C GLN A 155 7.99 1.78 -37.13
N PHE A 156 7.31 2.55 -36.29
CA PHE A 156 7.25 4.02 -36.33
C PHE A 156 8.33 4.72 -35.50
N VAL A 157 9.43 4.03 -35.16
CA VAL A 157 10.53 4.66 -34.42
C VAL A 157 11.39 5.48 -35.35
N VAL A 158 11.47 6.79 -35.10
CA VAL A 158 12.40 7.68 -35.80
C VAL A 158 13.85 7.20 -35.60
N LYS A 159 14.48 6.77 -36.69
CA LYS A 159 15.88 6.36 -36.72
C LYS A 159 16.75 7.55 -37.11
N ARG A 160 17.90 7.69 -36.46
CA ARG A 160 18.90 8.69 -36.82
C ARG A 160 19.84 8.13 -37.88
N PRO A 161 19.97 8.74 -39.06
CA PRO A 161 21.05 8.42 -39.99
C PRO A 161 22.38 8.90 -39.41
N LEU A 162 23.38 8.03 -39.42
CA LEU A 162 24.77 8.36 -39.15
C LEU A 162 25.49 8.32 -40.49
N PRO A 163 26.04 9.46 -40.95
CA PRO A 163 26.81 9.50 -42.20
C PRO A 163 28.06 8.65 -42.06
N GLU A 164 28.62 8.27 -43.20
CA GLU A 164 29.92 7.63 -43.27
C GLU A 164 30.98 8.55 -42.66
N LYS A 165 31.72 8.01 -41.70
CA LYS A 165 32.79 8.73 -41.00
C LYS A 165 33.84 7.73 -40.52
N ASP A 166 35.11 8.09 -40.64
CA ASP A 166 36.26 7.29 -40.17
C ASP A 166 36.28 5.87 -40.78
N GLY A 167 36.06 5.76 -42.10
CA GLY A 167 36.06 4.49 -42.86
C GLY A 167 34.90 3.53 -42.54
N LYS A 168 33.90 3.99 -41.77
CA LYS A 168 32.73 3.19 -41.41
C LYS A 168 31.54 3.58 -42.28
N LYS A 169 30.98 2.59 -42.98
CA LYS A 169 29.74 2.70 -43.77
C LYS A 169 28.62 3.41 -42.99
N ALA A 170 27.80 4.18 -43.70
CA ALA A 170 26.62 4.82 -43.15
C ALA A 170 25.70 3.81 -42.44
N LYS A 171 25.18 4.18 -41.25
CA LYS A 171 24.31 3.32 -40.42
C LYS A 171 23.15 4.12 -39.86
N SER A 172 22.03 3.45 -39.59
CA SER A 172 20.93 4.06 -38.82
C SER A 172 20.97 3.60 -37.36
N LYS A 173 20.72 4.51 -36.41
CA LYS A 173 20.56 4.18 -34.99
C LYS A 173 19.15 4.49 -34.51
N ALA A 174 18.54 3.53 -33.81
CA ALA A 174 17.23 3.68 -33.20
C ALA A 174 17.33 3.75 -31.66
N PRO A 175 16.49 4.55 -30.99
CA PRO A 175 16.37 4.51 -29.54
C PRO A 175 15.64 3.24 -29.07
N LYS A 176 16.04 2.70 -27.92
CA LYS A 176 15.25 1.68 -27.22
C LYS A 176 13.92 2.26 -26.76
N ILE A 177 12.82 1.67 -27.19
CA ILE A 177 11.46 2.09 -26.82
C ILE A 177 11.23 1.81 -25.33
N GLN A 178 10.89 2.86 -24.59
CA GLN A 178 10.54 2.76 -23.18
C GLN A 178 9.03 2.58 -23.01
N ARG A 179 8.63 1.76 -22.03
CA ARG A 179 7.23 1.45 -21.69
C ARG A 179 6.48 0.69 -22.79
N LEU A 180 7.18 -0.04 -23.66
CA LEU A 180 6.55 -1.00 -24.54
C LEU A 180 6.10 -2.23 -23.73
N ILE A 181 4.88 -2.70 -23.99
CA ILE A 181 4.40 -3.97 -23.44
C ILE A 181 5.05 -5.09 -24.26
N THR A 182 5.94 -5.86 -23.63
CA THR A 182 6.62 -7.00 -24.27
C THR A 182 6.16 -8.31 -23.64
N PRO A 183 6.35 -9.46 -24.34
CA PRO A 183 6.04 -10.78 -23.78
C PRO A 183 6.68 -11.02 -22.40
N VAL A 184 7.92 -10.54 -22.21
CA VAL A 184 8.63 -10.61 -20.93
C VAL A 184 7.91 -9.82 -19.81
N VAL A 185 7.35 -8.65 -20.12
CA VAL A 185 6.57 -7.87 -19.15
C VAL A 185 5.27 -8.61 -18.77
N LEU A 186 4.61 -9.23 -19.75
CA LEU A 186 3.41 -10.04 -19.52
C LEU A 186 3.73 -11.29 -18.68
N GLN A 187 4.83 -11.98 -18.96
CA GLN A 187 5.31 -13.13 -18.19
C GLN A 187 5.63 -12.73 -16.75
N ARG A 188 6.36 -11.62 -16.53
CA ARG A 188 6.64 -11.11 -15.18
C ARG A 188 5.36 -10.75 -14.42
N LYS A 189 4.33 -10.22 -15.11
CA LYS A 189 3.01 -9.95 -14.52
C LYS A 189 2.31 -11.25 -14.11
N ARG A 190 2.26 -12.25 -15.00
CA ARG A 190 1.70 -13.59 -14.72
C ARG A 190 2.41 -14.26 -13.55
N HIS A 191 3.74 -14.26 -13.54
CA HIS A 191 4.56 -14.82 -12.46
C HIS A 191 4.29 -14.15 -11.11
N ARG A 192 4.19 -12.83 -11.06
CA ARG A 192 3.83 -12.10 -9.83
C ARG A 192 2.46 -12.51 -9.30
N LEU A 193 1.48 -12.69 -10.19
CA LEU A 193 0.15 -13.15 -9.81
C LEU A 193 0.17 -14.60 -9.32
N ALA A 194 0.95 -15.47 -9.97
CA ALA A 194 1.13 -16.86 -9.54
C ALA A 194 1.75 -16.95 -8.15
N ILE A 195 2.79 -16.15 -7.84
CA ILE A 195 3.38 -16.08 -6.49
C ILE A 195 2.34 -15.65 -5.46
N LYS A 196 1.49 -14.66 -5.78
CA LYS A 196 0.42 -14.22 -4.86
C LYS A 196 -0.57 -15.35 -4.60
N LYS A 197 -0.98 -16.10 -5.62
CA LYS A 197 -1.87 -17.26 -5.48
C LYS A 197 -1.22 -18.36 -4.62
N ARG A 198 0.03 -18.72 -4.92
CA ARG A 198 0.78 -19.72 -4.15
C ARG A 198 0.90 -19.35 -2.67
N ARG A 199 1.13 -18.08 -2.33
CA ARG A 199 1.17 -17.61 -0.93
C ARG A 199 -0.17 -17.72 -0.23
N VAL A 200 -1.28 -17.57 -0.96
CA VAL A 200 -2.63 -17.73 -0.40
C VAL A 200 -2.93 -19.21 -0.20
N GLU A 201 -2.60 -20.06 -1.16
CA GLU A 201 -2.73 -21.52 -1.08
C GLU A 201 -1.92 -22.09 0.08
N SER A 202 -0.62 -21.77 0.15
CA SER A 202 0.25 -22.25 1.24
C SER A 202 -0.24 -21.80 2.62
N ARG A 203 -0.83 -20.60 2.73
CA ARG A 203 -1.45 -20.12 3.98
C ARG A 203 -2.70 -20.92 4.33
N LYS A 204 -3.54 -21.23 3.34
CA LYS A 204 -4.76 -22.05 3.55
C LYS A 204 -4.39 -23.47 3.94
N GLU A 205 -3.41 -24.06 3.28
CA GLU A 205 -2.88 -25.39 3.58
C GLU A 205 -2.32 -25.43 5.01
N ALA A 206 -1.41 -24.52 5.36
CA ALA A 206 -0.85 -24.43 6.71
C ALA A 206 -1.93 -24.23 7.79
N ALA A 207 -2.95 -23.42 7.52
CA ALA A 207 -4.08 -23.26 8.43
C ALA A 207 -4.89 -24.58 8.57
N SER A 208 -5.13 -25.28 7.47
CA SER A 208 -5.83 -26.57 7.48
C SER A 208 -5.04 -27.66 8.20
N GLU A 209 -3.72 -27.71 8.02
CA GLU A 209 -2.82 -28.63 8.70
C GLU A 209 -2.77 -28.33 10.20
N TYR A 210 -2.64 -27.06 10.57
CA TYR A 210 -2.69 -26.63 11.96
C TYR A 210 -4.01 -27.02 12.64
N LEU A 211 -5.14 -26.86 11.94
CA LEU A 211 -6.45 -27.29 12.45
C LEU A 211 -6.52 -28.80 12.68
N LYS A 212 -5.94 -29.62 11.78
CA LYS A 212 -5.86 -31.08 11.94
C LYS A 212 -5.02 -31.46 13.17
N VAL A 213 -3.84 -30.86 13.33
CA VAL A 213 -2.96 -31.10 14.49
C VAL A 213 -3.65 -30.70 15.79
N LEU A 214 -4.34 -29.55 15.79
CA LEU A 214 -5.08 -29.04 16.94
C LEU A 214 -6.25 -29.96 17.33
N ALA A 215 -6.96 -30.53 16.35
CA ALA A 215 -8.02 -31.51 16.60
C ALA A 215 -7.48 -32.81 17.23
N LEU A 216 -6.35 -33.32 16.73
CA LEU A 216 -5.68 -34.49 17.32
C LEU A 216 -5.23 -34.22 18.77
N ARG A 217 -4.63 -33.05 19.03
CA ARG A 217 -4.18 -32.65 20.37
C ARG A 217 -5.34 -32.52 21.35
N ARG A 218 -6.46 -31.90 20.94
CA ARG A 218 -7.69 -31.83 21.73
C ARG A 218 -8.28 -33.21 22.02
N ARG A 219 -8.23 -34.14 21.06
CA ARG A 219 -8.68 -35.53 21.25
C ARG A 219 -7.80 -36.25 22.27
N GLN A 220 -6.48 -36.12 22.17
CA GLN A 220 -5.53 -36.69 23.13
C GLN A 220 -5.72 -36.12 24.54
N GLU A 221 -5.91 -34.81 24.67
CA GLU A 221 -6.21 -34.16 25.96
C GLU A 221 -7.52 -34.64 26.56
N ARG A 222 -8.58 -34.80 25.74
CA ARG A 222 -9.86 -35.38 26.19
C ARG A 222 -9.68 -36.80 26.70
N ILE A 223 -8.92 -37.64 26.00
CA ILE A 223 -8.61 -39.01 26.42
C ILE A 223 -7.80 -39.00 27.72
N ARG A 224 -6.75 -38.18 27.82
CA ARG A 224 -5.92 -38.03 29.03
C ARG A 224 -6.74 -37.55 30.23
N ARG A 225 -7.65 -36.58 30.02
CA ARG A 225 -8.57 -36.10 31.06
C ARG A 225 -9.55 -37.18 31.49
N ARG A 226 -10.13 -37.93 30.54
CA ARG A 226 -11.04 -39.05 30.83
C ARG A 226 -10.31 -40.16 31.60
N SER A 227 -9.10 -40.51 31.21
CA SER A 227 -8.25 -41.49 31.91
C SER A 227 -7.95 -41.04 33.35
N ARG A 228 -7.55 -39.77 33.56
CA ARG A 228 -7.38 -39.21 34.92
C ARG A 228 -8.66 -39.24 35.76
N LEU A 229 -9.80 -38.91 35.15
CA LEU A 229 -11.09 -38.96 35.86
C LEU A 229 -11.50 -40.40 36.19
N SER A 230 -11.20 -41.36 35.31
CA SER A 230 -11.41 -42.79 35.58
C SER A 230 -10.53 -43.27 36.72
N SER A 231 -9.23 -42.98 36.71
CA SER A 231 -8.34 -43.38 37.79
C SER A 231 -8.70 -42.73 39.13
N MET A 232 -9.16 -41.48 39.13
CA MET A 232 -9.72 -40.82 40.32
C MET A 232 -11.05 -41.42 40.79
N ARG A 233 -11.84 -42.02 39.88
CA ARG A 233 -13.09 -42.71 40.23
C ARG A 233 -12.81 -44.09 40.79
N ASP A 234 -11.86 -44.82 40.20
CA ASP A 234 -11.45 -46.15 40.65
C ASP A 234 -10.76 -46.08 42.04
N SER A 235 -9.99 -45.03 42.30
CA SER A 235 -9.45 -44.79 43.65
C SER A 235 -10.51 -44.36 44.68
N ARG A 236 -11.64 -43.79 44.24
CA ARG A 236 -12.77 -43.47 45.11
C ARG A 236 -13.68 -44.67 45.36
N SER A 237 -13.85 -45.55 44.38
CA SER A 237 -14.65 -46.77 44.52
C SER A 237 -13.94 -47.82 45.36
N SER A 238 -12.61 -47.92 45.29
CA SER A 238 -11.83 -48.78 46.19
C SER A 238 -12.02 -48.38 47.65
N VAL A 239 -11.87 -47.09 47.97
CA VAL A 239 -12.13 -46.53 49.31
C VAL A 239 -13.59 -46.72 49.76
N GLY A 240 -14.54 -46.65 48.82
CA GLY A 240 -15.95 -46.96 49.10
C GLY A 240 -16.20 -48.43 49.44
N SER A 241 -15.54 -49.35 48.72
CA SER A 241 -15.68 -50.79 48.91
C SER A 241 -15.07 -51.29 50.23
N GLU A 242 -13.97 -50.67 50.70
CA GLU A 242 -13.41 -50.97 52.03
C GLU A 242 -14.38 -50.54 53.14
N LYS A 243 -14.97 -49.35 53.03
CA LYS A 243 -15.99 -48.86 53.98
C LYS A 243 -17.27 -49.72 54.01
N GLU A 244 -17.65 -50.36 52.91
CA GLU A 244 -18.78 -51.29 52.89
C GLU A 244 -18.45 -52.67 53.49
N LYS A 245 -17.23 -53.18 53.26
CA LYS A 245 -16.76 -54.44 53.88
C LYS A 245 -16.71 -54.32 55.41
N ASP A 246 -16.23 -53.20 55.94
CA ASP A 246 -16.21 -52.93 57.38
C ASP A 246 -17.63 -52.91 57.98
N LYS A 247 -18.58 -52.27 57.28
CA LYS A 247 -20.00 -52.25 57.71
C LYS A 247 -20.68 -53.61 57.62
N ALA A 248 -20.31 -54.44 56.65
CA ALA A 248 -20.84 -55.79 56.48
C ALA A 248 -20.32 -56.75 57.57
N ALA A 249 -19.05 -56.65 57.97
CA ALA A 249 -18.48 -57.41 59.07
C ALA A 249 -19.20 -57.13 60.40
N VAL A 250 -19.46 -55.85 60.69
CA VAL A 250 -20.23 -55.44 61.89
C VAL A 250 -21.67 -55.98 61.88
N LYS A 251 -22.32 -56.02 60.71
CA LYS A 251 -23.67 -56.60 60.56
C LYS A 251 -23.68 -58.13 60.69
N ALA A 252 -22.65 -58.83 60.24
CA ALA A 252 -22.54 -60.28 60.34
C ALA A 252 -22.38 -60.73 61.81
N ALA A 253 -21.52 -60.05 62.58
CA ALA A 253 -21.36 -60.30 64.02
C ALA A 253 -22.69 -60.15 64.78
N LYS A 254 -23.47 -59.11 64.47
CA LYS A 254 -24.79 -58.86 65.09
C LYS A 254 -25.85 -59.91 64.72
N LYS A 255 -25.68 -60.61 63.59
CA LYS A 255 -26.63 -61.62 63.09
C LYS A 255 -26.37 -63.02 63.68
N VAL A 256 -25.11 -63.32 64.04
CA VAL A 256 -24.74 -64.57 64.74
C VAL A 256 -25.31 -64.57 66.16
N ALA A 257 -25.12 -63.48 66.91
CA ALA A 257 -25.70 -63.31 68.26
C ALA A 257 -27.24 -63.46 68.28
N LYS A 258 -27.92 -62.99 67.23
CA LYS A 258 -29.39 -63.10 67.12
C LYS A 258 -29.88 -64.50 66.73
N LYS A 259 -29.00 -65.36 66.21
CA LYS A 259 -29.31 -66.73 65.76
C LYS A 259 -29.21 -67.73 66.92
N GLU A 260 -28.29 -67.50 67.85
CA GLU A 260 -28.18 -68.26 69.11
C GLU A 260 -29.42 -68.03 69.99
N ALA A 261 -29.83 -66.78 70.17
CA ALA A 261 -31.03 -66.41 70.93
C ALA A 261 -32.35 -67.01 70.36
N LYS A 262 -32.42 -67.31 69.06
CA LYS A 262 -33.61 -67.91 68.43
C LYS A 262 -33.66 -69.44 68.50
N LYS A 263 -32.53 -70.10 68.79
CA LYS A 263 -32.46 -71.57 68.87
C LYS A 263 -33.05 -72.08 70.19
N GLU A 264 -32.90 -71.31 71.27
CA GLU A 264 -33.53 -71.60 72.57
C GLU A 264 -35.06 -71.46 72.52
N VAL A 265 -35.57 -70.40 71.88
CA VAL A 265 -37.03 -70.14 71.82
C VAL A 265 -37.77 -71.20 71.01
N LYS A 266 -37.14 -71.81 70.00
CA LYS A 266 -37.79 -72.80 69.12
C LYS A 266 -38.06 -74.14 69.81
N LYS A 267 -37.24 -74.54 70.79
CA LYS A 267 -37.39 -75.81 71.52
C LYS A 267 -38.63 -75.82 72.42
N VAL A 268 -39.06 -74.64 72.88
CA VAL A 268 -40.21 -74.48 73.78
C VAL A 268 -41.54 -74.47 73.00
N THR A 269 -41.55 -73.93 71.77
CA THR A 269 -42.78 -73.75 70.98
C THR A 269 -43.28 -75.01 70.27
N GLU A 270 -42.45 -76.04 70.10
CA GLU A 270 -42.82 -77.26 69.37
C GLU A 270 -43.68 -78.23 70.21
N ALA A 271 -43.64 -78.12 71.54
CA ALA A 271 -44.47 -78.89 72.46
C ALA A 271 -45.94 -78.41 72.49
N ALA A 272 -46.21 -77.14 72.15
CA ALA A 272 -47.55 -76.55 72.30
C ALA A 272 -48.48 -76.81 71.09
N LYS A 273 -47.94 -77.17 69.92
CA LYS A 273 -48.69 -77.12 68.66
C LYS A 273 -49.40 -78.42 68.24
N LYS A 274 -49.32 -79.48 69.03
CA LYS A 274 -50.08 -80.74 68.83
C LYS A 274 -51.54 -80.70 69.32
N ARG A 275 -52.03 -79.56 69.82
CA ARG A 275 -53.34 -79.47 70.50
C ARG A 275 -54.48 -78.82 69.72
N ASP A 276 -54.25 -78.14 68.61
CA ASP A 276 -55.32 -77.38 67.94
C ASP A 276 -55.40 -77.67 66.44
N GLU A 277 -55.89 -78.86 66.10
CA GLU A 277 -56.73 -79.08 64.92
C GLU A 277 -58.17 -78.64 65.26
N ALA A 278 -58.92 -78.18 64.24
CA ALA A 278 -60.37 -77.90 64.24
C ALA A 278 -60.85 -76.57 64.89
N LYS A 279 -60.85 -75.49 64.09
CA LYS A 279 -61.97 -74.53 64.01
C LYS A 279 -61.92 -73.74 62.70
N THR A 280 -62.87 -74.06 61.83
CA THR A 280 -63.14 -73.49 60.50
C THR A 280 -63.93 -72.17 60.55
N ALA A 281 -63.60 -71.28 59.62
CA ALA A 281 -64.45 -70.35 58.83
C ALA A 281 -65.31 -69.24 59.51
N LYS A 282 -65.03 -67.95 59.16
CA LYS A 282 -65.88 -67.02 58.34
C LYS A 282 -65.47 -65.53 58.45
N LYS A 283 -65.51 -64.84 57.28
CA LYS A 283 -65.88 -63.41 57.01
C LYS A 283 -65.07 -62.28 57.70
N SER A 284 -64.95 -61.05 57.19
CA SER A 284 -65.16 -60.37 55.90
C SER A 284 -64.62 -58.91 56.04
N ASP A 285 -64.51 -58.22 54.90
CA ASP A 285 -64.62 -56.76 54.70
C ASP A 285 -63.48 -55.77 55.03
N GLY A 286 -63.12 -54.96 54.00
CA GLY A 286 -63.39 -53.52 54.05
C GLY A 286 -62.25 -52.49 53.89
N LYS A 287 -62.25 -51.80 52.74
CA LYS A 287 -62.35 -50.31 52.58
C LYS A 287 -61.08 -49.41 52.46
N LYS A 288 -60.97 -48.80 51.26
CA LYS A 288 -60.70 -47.39 50.81
C LYS A 288 -59.57 -46.48 51.36
N GLY A 289 -59.05 -45.65 50.44
CA GLY A 289 -58.68 -44.21 50.62
C GLY A 289 -57.17 -43.94 50.50
N ASP A 290 -56.56 -43.31 49.47
CA ASP A 290 -56.78 -42.08 48.68
C ASP A 290 -56.05 -40.82 49.24
N SER A 291 -55.70 -39.89 48.33
CA SER A 291 -54.98 -38.59 48.44
C SER A 291 -53.44 -38.62 48.31
N ALA A 292 -52.74 -37.96 47.37
CA ALA A 292 -52.82 -36.69 46.61
C ALA A 292 -51.77 -35.64 47.09
N LYS A 293 -50.73 -35.44 46.23
CA LYS A 293 -50.11 -34.19 45.69
C LYS A 293 -50.20 -32.85 46.48
N PRO A 294 -49.26 -31.88 46.31
CA PRO A 294 -49.00 -31.26 44.99
C PRO A 294 -47.61 -30.65 44.69
N LYS A 295 -47.49 -30.24 43.42
CA LYS A 295 -46.47 -29.40 42.75
C LYS A 295 -46.70 -27.90 43.02
N VAL A 296 -45.64 -27.10 42.86
CA VAL A 296 -45.63 -25.64 42.53
C VAL A 296 -44.33 -25.44 41.67
N GLU A 297 -44.29 -25.15 40.35
CA GLU A 297 -44.69 -23.99 39.51
C GLU A 297 -44.10 -22.63 39.97
N LYS A 298 -43.21 -21.91 39.27
CA LYS A 298 -43.46 -21.08 38.06
C LYS A 298 -42.19 -20.26 37.68
N LYS A 299 -42.03 -20.00 36.36
CA LYS A 299 -41.75 -18.74 35.57
C LYS A 299 -40.75 -17.69 36.12
N ALA A 300 -40.00 -16.86 35.38
CA ALA A 300 -40.17 -16.11 34.12
C ALA A 300 -38.76 -15.56 33.68
N ALA A 301 -38.35 -15.45 32.40
CA ALA A 301 -38.64 -14.45 31.34
C ALA A 301 -37.68 -13.23 31.26
N ALA A 302 -37.48 -12.77 30.01
CA ALA A 302 -36.81 -11.55 29.49
C ALA A 302 -35.26 -11.55 29.45
N GLY A 303 -34.55 -11.28 28.36
CA GLY A 303 -34.88 -10.74 27.03
C GLY A 303 -34.47 -9.27 26.91
N ASP A 304 -33.37 -8.97 26.20
CA ASP A 304 -33.28 -7.73 25.41
C ASP A 304 -32.24 -7.82 24.27
N LYS A 305 -32.65 -7.31 23.11
CA LYS A 305 -31.92 -7.22 21.84
C LYS A 305 -31.38 -5.80 21.69
N ARG A 306 -30.10 -5.65 21.32
CA ARG A 306 -29.64 -4.45 20.59
C ARG A 306 -28.81 -4.79 19.36
N ARG A 307 -29.52 -4.78 18.21
CA ARG A 307 -29.09 -4.24 16.89
C ARG A 307 -28.48 -2.84 17.09
N ARG A 308 -27.58 -2.27 16.29
CA ARG A 308 -27.18 -2.30 14.86
C ARG A 308 -25.85 -1.49 14.86
N ARG A 309 -24.95 -1.55 13.87
CA ARG A 309 -25.09 -0.89 12.57
C ARG A 309 -23.86 -1.25 11.72
N SER A 310 -24.16 -1.40 10.43
CA SER A 310 -23.29 -1.13 9.27
C SER A 310 -22.54 0.19 9.38
#